data_AF-A0A9D7YIR0-F1
#
_entry.id   AF-A0A9D7YIR0-F1
#
_cell.length_a   1.000
_cell.length_b   1.000
_cell.length_c   1.000
_cell.angle_alpha   90.00
_cell.angle_beta   90.00
_cell.angle_gamma   90.00
#
_symmetry.space_group_name_H-M   'P 1'
#
loop_
_entity.id
_entity.type
_entity.pdbx_description
1 polymer ?
#
loop_
_entity_poly.entity_id
_entity_poly.type
_entity_poly.pdbx_seq_one_letter_code
_entity_poly.pdbx_strand_id
1 'polypeptide(L)'
;MTAALLTAAISAPAMAAGTIAGTDIENIASATYDSAGGPVTIQSNTLVIKVDELLDVTVLSTDPGDVITSPGATANVQTFQITNNGNGGEEFSLTANVASGGDDFDPTLVEIVIDTNDNGVYDPGVDDIYVSGSSNPALVLAPDQQQVVFVITATPAGVSNANRASVGLTAAALTGTGAPGTSFAGAGQGGGNAVVGTTGADSTDNGFLAVQAASVSLLKSATIVDPFNGNRPVPGAVVTYSIVATVSGSGALNNLVITDPIPAGTQYQAGSITLEAGALTDATDADAGNYNGTRISVAAGNVPAGQTRTVTFKVLIP
;
A
#
# COMPACT_ATOMS: atom_id res chain seq x y z
N MET A 1 -38.14 -40.89 42.79
CA MET A 1 -38.81 -39.81 42.04
C MET A 1 -37.76 -39.21 41.11
N THR A 2 -38.00 -39.30 39.81
CA THR A 2 -37.04 -39.08 38.73
C THR A 2 -36.82 -37.59 38.49
N ALA A 3 -35.56 -37.15 38.40
CA ALA A 3 -35.19 -35.77 38.14
C ALA A 3 -35.29 -35.45 36.64
N ALA A 4 -36.02 -34.38 36.28
CA ALA A 4 -36.13 -33.89 34.92
C ALA A 4 -34.96 -32.92 34.63
N LEU A 5 -34.14 -33.25 33.64
CA LEU A 5 -33.07 -32.41 33.13
C LEU A 5 -33.64 -31.52 32.01
N LEU A 6 -33.65 -30.20 32.22
CA LEU A 6 -34.11 -29.22 31.24
C LEU A 6 -32.92 -28.79 30.37
N THR A 7 -32.85 -29.28 29.14
CA THR A 7 -31.89 -28.82 28.13
C THR A 7 -32.37 -27.51 27.51
N ALA A 8 -31.63 -26.42 27.74
CA ALA A 8 -31.83 -25.15 27.05
C ALA A 8 -31.23 -25.24 25.64
N ALA A 9 -32.05 -25.12 24.61
CA ALA A 9 -31.61 -24.95 23.23
C ALA A 9 -31.21 -23.49 23.01
N ILE A 10 -29.92 -23.24 22.84
CA ILE A 10 -29.38 -21.97 22.37
C ILE A 10 -29.56 -21.93 20.85
N SER A 11 -30.52 -21.16 20.36
CA SER A 11 -30.69 -20.86 18.94
C SER A 11 -29.54 -19.94 18.50
N ALA A 12 -28.58 -20.48 17.76
CA ALA A 12 -27.65 -19.66 16.99
C ALA A 12 -28.45 -18.88 15.93
N PRO A 13 -28.12 -17.62 15.63
CA PRO A 13 -28.73 -16.91 14.51
C PRO A 13 -28.39 -17.68 13.24
N ALA A 14 -29.40 -18.21 12.55
CA ALA A 14 -29.24 -18.68 11.19
C ALA A 14 -29.00 -17.44 10.34
N MET A 15 -27.75 -17.16 9.98
CA MET A 15 -27.49 -16.27 8.85
C MET A 15 -28.13 -16.95 7.65
N ALA A 16 -29.10 -16.30 7.02
CA ALA A 16 -29.71 -16.81 5.81
C ALA A 16 -28.68 -16.68 4.68
N ALA A 17 -27.74 -17.63 4.61
CA ALA A 17 -26.97 -17.86 3.40
C ALA A 17 -27.98 -18.07 2.27
N GLY A 18 -27.81 -17.34 1.17
CA GLY A 18 -28.66 -17.52 -0.02
C GLY A 18 -28.62 -18.97 -0.50
N THR A 19 -29.54 -19.35 -1.39
CA THR A 19 -29.52 -20.70 -1.96
C THR A 19 -28.27 -20.86 -2.83
N ILE A 20 -27.39 -21.79 -2.43
CA ILE A 20 -26.13 -22.06 -3.12
C ILE A 20 -26.39 -22.59 -4.53
N ALA A 21 -25.56 -22.17 -5.47
CA ALA A 21 -25.55 -22.66 -6.85
C ALA A 21 -25.51 -24.20 -6.90
N GLY A 22 -26.25 -24.78 -7.83
CA GLY A 22 -26.31 -26.22 -7.99
C GLY A 22 -27.36 -26.93 -7.12
N THR A 23 -28.01 -26.22 -6.18
CA THR A 23 -29.07 -26.77 -5.33
C THR A 23 -30.31 -27.12 -6.16
N ASP A 24 -30.88 -28.30 -5.92
CA ASP A 24 -32.17 -28.69 -6.49
C ASP A 24 -33.33 -28.19 -5.60
N ILE A 25 -34.23 -27.41 -6.20
CA ILE A 25 -35.51 -27.03 -5.62
C ILE A 25 -36.56 -28.02 -6.12
N GLU A 26 -36.98 -28.92 -5.24
CA GLU A 26 -37.96 -29.95 -5.55
C GLU A 26 -39.37 -29.56 -5.07
N ASN A 27 -40.39 -29.76 -5.91
CA ASN A 27 -41.79 -29.57 -5.54
C ASN A 27 -42.63 -30.79 -5.93
N ILE A 28 -43.46 -31.26 -4.99
CA ILE A 28 -44.39 -32.37 -5.15
C ILE A 28 -45.75 -31.92 -4.61
N ALA A 29 -46.79 -31.95 -5.45
CA ALA A 29 -48.15 -31.67 -5.02
C ALA A 29 -48.80 -32.94 -4.45
N SER A 30 -49.69 -32.75 -3.48
CA SER A 30 -50.45 -33.84 -2.86
C SER A 30 -51.94 -33.52 -2.90
N ALA A 31 -52.76 -34.54 -3.20
CA ALA A 31 -54.21 -34.47 -3.11
C ALA A 31 -54.71 -35.51 -2.10
N THR A 32 -55.58 -35.08 -1.18
CA THR A 32 -56.23 -35.93 -0.19
C THR A 32 -57.75 -35.94 -0.42
N TYR A 33 -58.37 -37.13 -0.36
CA TYR A 33 -59.81 -37.29 -0.53
C TYR A 33 -60.32 -38.53 0.19
N ASP A 34 -61.59 -38.56 0.57
CA ASP A 34 -62.22 -39.75 1.16
C ASP A 34 -62.72 -40.71 0.07
N SER A 35 -62.33 -41.97 0.18
CA SER A 35 -62.86 -43.08 -0.63
C SER A 35 -63.83 -43.94 0.19
N ALA A 36 -64.52 -44.88 -0.46
CA ALA A 36 -65.36 -45.86 0.24
C ALA A 36 -64.58 -46.72 1.27
N GLY A 37 -63.24 -46.76 1.18
CA GLY A 37 -62.35 -47.45 2.12
C GLY A 37 -61.66 -46.53 3.15
N GLY A 38 -61.99 -45.24 3.19
CA GLY A 38 -61.33 -44.24 4.05
C GLY A 38 -60.48 -43.21 3.27
N PRO A 39 -59.73 -42.35 3.98
CA PRO A 39 -58.96 -41.27 3.36
C PRO A 39 -57.81 -41.82 2.51
N VAL A 40 -57.65 -41.26 1.31
CA VAL A 40 -56.60 -41.58 0.34
C VAL A 40 -55.75 -40.34 0.09
N THR A 41 -54.45 -40.53 -0.07
CA THR A 41 -53.50 -39.49 -0.51
C THR A 41 -52.82 -39.95 -1.78
N ILE A 42 -52.77 -39.09 -2.80
CA ILE A 42 -51.97 -39.29 -4.01
C ILE A 42 -51.00 -38.13 -4.20
N GLN A 43 -49.86 -38.38 -4.84
CA GLN A 43 -48.87 -37.36 -5.16
C GLN A 43 -48.79 -37.13 -6.67
N SER A 44 -48.39 -35.91 -7.06
CA SER A 44 -47.98 -35.62 -8.44
C SER A 44 -46.61 -36.22 -8.77
N ASN A 45 -46.11 -36.00 -9.98
CA ASN A 45 -44.68 -36.10 -10.27
C ASN A 45 -43.89 -35.05 -9.47
N THR A 46 -42.59 -35.29 -9.31
CA THR A 46 -41.64 -34.30 -8.80
C THR A 46 -41.25 -33.33 -9.91
N LEU A 47 -41.29 -32.03 -9.63
CA LEU A 47 -40.64 -30.99 -10.43
C LEU A 47 -39.33 -30.62 -9.74
N VAL A 48 -38.22 -30.61 -10.48
CA VAL A 48 -36.89 -30.21 -10.00
C VAL A 48 -36.44 -28.97 -10.76
N ILE A 49 -36.07 -27.92 -10.03
CA ILE A 49 -35.47 -26.69 -10.57
C ILE A 49 -34.06 -26.57 -10.00
N LYS A 50 -33.06 -26.50 -10.87
CA LYS A 50 -31.67 -26.28 -10.47
C LYS A 50 -31.43 -24.79 -10.24
N VAL A 51 -30.78 -24.43 -9.13
CA VAL A 51 -30.34 -23.05 -8.86
C VAL A 51 -29.10 -22.75 -9.69
N ASP A 52 -29.21 -21.76 -10.57
CA ASP A 52 -28.09 -21.25 -11.34
C ASP A 52 -27.10 -20.47 -10.45
N GLU A 53 -25.86 -20.39 -10.91
CA GLU A 53 -24.81 -19.60 -10.26
C GLU A 53 -24.94 -18.12 -10.64
N LEU A 54 -24.81 -17.25 -9.64
CA LEU A 54 -24.72 -15.80 -9.77
C LEU A 54 -23.26 -15.41 -9.64
N LEU A 55 -22.71 -14.76 -10.66
CA LEU A 55 -21.35 -14.24 -10.69
C LEU A 55 -21.38 -12.76 -10.27
N ASP A 56 -20.92 -12.45 -9.06
CA ASP A 56 -20.91 -11.09 -8.55
C ASP A 56 -19.70 -10.90 -7.63
N VAL A 57 -18.96 -9.80 -7.79
CA VAL A 57 -17.70 -9.56 -7.09
C VAL A 57 -17.55 -8.09 -6.74
N THR A 58 -16.97 -7.82 -5.56
CA THR A 58 -16.58 -6.47 -5.16
C THR A 58 -15.07 -6.43 -4.91
N VAL A 59 -14.40 -5.41 -5.45
CA VAL A 59 -13.04 -5.02 -5.06
C VAL A 59 -13.14 -3.72 -4.24
N LEU A 60 -12.39 -3.66 -3.15
CA LEU A 60 -12.30 -2.47 -2.31
C LEU A 60 -10.83 -2.21 -1.95
N SER A 61 -10.36 -0.98 -2.16
CA SER A 61 -9.11 -0.48 -1.58
C SER A 61 -9.32 -0.25 -0.08
N THR A 62 -8.47 -0.86 0.75
CA THR A 62 -8.61 -0.82 2.21
C THR A 62 -7.54 0.03 2.90
N ASP A 63 -6.65 0.67 2.13
CA ASP A 63 -5.68 1.59 2.68
C ASP A 63 -6.40 2.82 3.29
N PRO A 64 -6.01 3.29 4.50
CA PRO A 64 -6.71 4.38 5.19
C PRO A 64 -6.52 5.76 4.52
N GLY A 65 -5.73 5.83 3.45
CA GLY A 65 -5.39 7.02 2.68
C GLY A 65 -4.28 6.69 1.69
N ASP A 66 -3.65 7.73 1.12
CA ASP A 66 -2.54 7.55 0.20
C ASP A 66 -1.37 6.82 0.87
N VAL A 67 -0.88 5.78 0.20
CA VAL A 67 0.34 5.08 0.61
C VAL A 67 1.54 5.98 0.28
N ILE A 68 2.33 6.26 1.29
CA ILE A 68 3.49 7.15 1.15
C ILE A 68 4.62 6.42 0.46
N THR A 69 5.20 7.06 -0.56
CA THR A 69 6.39 6.59 -1.27
C THR A 69 7.47 7.66 -1.34
N SER A 70 8.70 7.26 -1.68
CA SER A 70 9.82 8.15 -2.01
C SER A 70 10.32 7.89 -3.43
N PRO A 71 11.00 8.85 -4.08
CA PRO A 71 11.59 8.64 -5.39
C PRO A 71 12.52 7.42 -5.39
N GLY A 72 12.27 6.47 -6.30
CA GLY A 72 13.06 5.23 -6.42
C GLY A 72 12.70 4.12 -5.41
N ALA A 73 11.65 4.28 -4.60
CA ALA A 73 11.16 3.19 -3.74
C ALA A 73 10.78 1.96 -4.58
N THR A 74 11.11 0.76 -4.12
CA THR A 74 10.99 -0.48 -4.92
C THR A 74 9.83 -1.39 -4.52
N ALA A 75 9.18 -1.12 -3.39
CA ALA A 75 8.19 -2.02 -2.80
C ALA A 75 7.12 -1.26 -2.01
N ASN A 76 6.32 -0.45 -2.72
CA ASN A 76 5.12 0.14 -2.14
C ASN A 76 4.01 -0.89 -2.15
N VAL A 77 3.38 -1.12 -1.00
CA VAL A 77 2.29 -2.07 -0.81
C VAL A 77 0.98 -1.31 -0.81
N GLN A 78 0.04 -1.68 -1.68
CA GLN A 78 -1.36 -1.24 -1.60
C GLN A 78 -2.25 -2.43 -1.33
N THR A 79 -3.26 -2.23 -0.48
CA THR A 79 -4.08 -3.30 0.07
C THR A 79 -5.49 -3.23 -0.50
N PHE A 80 -5.92 -4.35 -1.07
CA PHE A 80 -7.26 -4.51 -1.60
C PHE A 80 -7.94 -5.72 -0.96
N GLN A 81 -9.26 -5.66 -0.88
CA GLN A 81 -10.11 -6.75 -0.46
C GLN A 81 -11.04 -7.14 -1.59
N ILE A 82 -11.07 -8.43 -1.91
CA ILE A 82 -11.93 -9.03 -2.92
C ILE A 82 -13.00 -9.83 -2.21
N THR A 83 -14.26 -9.64 -2.58
CA THR A 83 -15.42 -10.36 -2.00
C THR A 83 -16.21 -11.03 -3.11
N ASN A 84 -16.46 -12.33 -2.97
CA ASN A 84 -17.43 -13.02 -3.82
C ASN A 84 -18.85 -12.75 -3.30
N ASN A 85 -19.61 -11.94 -4.01
CA ASN A 85 -21.02 -11.62 -3.70
C ASN A 85 -22.01 -12.58 -4.39
N GLY A 86 -21.49 -13.56 -5.15
CA GLY A 86 -22.24 -14.61 -5.79
C GLY A 86 -22.76 -15.67 -4.83
N ASN A 87 -23.48 -16.66 -5.39
CA ASN A 87 -24.01 -17.80 -4.64
C ASN A 87 -23.29 -19.13 -4.95
N GLY A 88 -22.24 -19.10 -5.78
CA GLY A 88 -21.37 -20.24 -6.08
C GLY A 88 -19.90 -19.93 -5.80
N GLY A 89 -19.08 -20.97 -5.75
CA GLY A 89 -17.63 -20.82 -5.65
C GLY A 89 -17.05 -20.43 -7.01
N GLU A 90 -16.37 -19.29 -7.07
CA GLU A 90 -15.87 -18.70 -8.31
C GLU A 90 -14.36 -18.45 -8.22
N GLU A 91 -13.66 -18.68 -9.33
CA GLU A 91 -12.25 -18.30 -9.49
C GLU A 91 -12.16 -16.89 -10.08
N PHE A 92 -11.33 -16.02 -9.48
CA PHE A 92 -11.17 -14.65 -9.94
C PHE A 92 -9.82 -14.43 -10.60
N SER A 93 -9.84 -13.80 -11.77
CA SER A 93 -8.65 -13.26 -12.43
C SER A 93 -8.34 -11.86 -11.93
N LEU A 94 -7.06 -11.59 -11.62
CA LEU A 94 -6.60 -10.28 -11.14
C LEU A 94 -5.75 -9.56 -12.18
N THR A 95 -6.07 -8.28 -12.38
CA THR A 95 -5.29 -7.37 -13.23
C THR A 95 -5.07 -6.05 -12.51
N ALA A 96 -3.81 -5.67 -12.32
CA ALA A 96 -3.45 -4.36 -11.79
C ALA A 96 -3.29 -3.34 -12.93
N ASN A 97 -3.81 -2.13 -12.73
CA ASN A 97 -3.60 -0.98 -13.60
C ASN A 97 -2.74 0.06 -12.88
N VAL A 98 -1.50 0.23 -13.34
CA VAL A 98 -0.51 1.17 -12.78
C VAL A 98 -0.15 2.31 -13.73
N ALA A 99 -0.82 2.38 -14.89
CA ALA A 99 -0.58 3.38 -15.92
C ALA A 99 -1.86 4.20 -16.16
N SER A 100 -2.28 4.93 -15.13
CA SER A 100 -3.56 5.64 -15.12
C SER A 100 -3.41 7.02 -15.73
N GLY A 101 -4.08 7.27 -16.85
CA GLY A 101 -4.05 8.60 -17.46
C GLY A 101 -4.63 9.68 -16.52
N GLY A 102 -3.86 10.75 -16.30
CA GLY A 102 -4.32 11.94 -15.56
C GLY A 102 -3.80 12.08 -14.13
N ASP A 103 -2.96 11.15 -13.66
CA ASP A 103 -2.15 11.34 -12.45
C ASP A 103 -0.77 11.96 -12.77
N ASP A 104 0.08 12.13 -11.75
CA ASP A 104 1.37 12.81 -11.92
C ASP A 104 2.50 11.89 -12.43
N PHE A 105 2.37 10.58 -12.21
CA PHE A 105 3.37 9.58 -12.61
C PHE A 105 2.79 8.17 -12.61
N ASP A 106 3.36 7.31 -13.47
CA ASP A 106 3.02 5.88 -13.50
C ASP A 106 4.04 5.07 -12.68
N PRO A 107 3.62 4.38 -11.60
CA PRO A 107 4.45 3.39 -10.95
C PRO A 107 4.65 2.15 -11.84
N THR A 108 5.70 1.37 -11.56
CA THR A 108 5.90 0.07 -12.21
C THR A 108 5.31 -1.03 -11.35
N LEU A 109 4.48 -1.89 -11.93
CA LEU A 109 3.98 -3.09 -11.27
C LEU A 109 5.17 -4.04 -11.02
N VAL A 110 5.33 -4.47 -9.76
CA VAL A 110 6.31 -5.50 -9.38
C VAL A 110 5.61 -6.85 -9.34
N GLU A 111 4.56 -6.96 -8.53
CA GLU A 111 3.80 -8.21 -8.35
C GLU A 111 2.41 -7.94 -7.76
N ILE A 112 1.53 -8.93 -7.89
CA ILE A 112 0.26 -9.04 -7.16
C ILE A 112 0.44 -10.22 -6.20
N VAL A 113 0.04 -10.09 -4.94
CA VAL A 113 0.29 -11.09 -3.89
C VAL A 113 -1.01 -11.37 -3.14
N ILE A 114 -1.28 -12.63 -2.83
CA ILE A 114 -2.44 -13.07 -2.03
C ILE A 114 -2.00 -13.25 -0.58
N ASP A 115 -2.67 -12.58 0.36
CA ASP A 115 -2.48 -12.79 1.81
C ASP A 115 -2.89 -14.22 2.18
N THR A 116 -1.95 -15.15 2.17
CA THR A 116 -2.25 -16.59 2.27
C THR A 116 -2.37 -17.03 3.73
N ASN A 117 -1.93 -16.18 4.65
CA ASN A 117 -1.97 -16.43 6.09
C ASN A 117 -3.09 -15.65 6.81
N ASP A 118 -3.85 -14.83 6.08
CA ASP A 118 -5.01 -14.05 6.51
C ASP A 118 -4.73 -13.07 7.67
N ASN A 119 -3.53 -12.50 7.74
CA ASN A 119 -3.15 -11.56 8.80
C ASN A 119 -3.33 -10.07 8.43
N GLY A 120 -3.66 -9.78 7.17
CA GLY A 120 -3.87 -8.44 6.64
C GLY A 120 -2.59 -7.64 6.38
N VAL A 121 -1.42 -8.28 6.36
CA VAL A 121 -0.10 -7.67 6.19
C VAL A 121 0.71 -8.45 5.17
N TYR A 122 1.34 -7.75 4.23
CA TYR A 122 2.23 -8.39 3.27
C TYR A 122 3.49 -8.95 3.95
N ASP A 123 3.66 -10.27 3.88
CA ASP A 123 4.79 -11.02 4.40
C ASP A 123 5.59 -11.68 3.24
N PRO A 124 6.72 -11.07 2.81
CA PRO A 124 7.53 -11.60 1.72
C PRO A 124 7.96 -13.06 1.94
N GLY A 125 7.59 -13.94 1.01
CA GLY A 125 7.94 -15.36 1.03
C GLY A 125 7.04 -16.23 1.94
N VAL A 126 6.07 -15.64 2.63
CA VAL A 126 4.95 -16.35 3.27
C VAL A 126 3.71 -16.26 2.39
N ASP A 127 3.43 -15.06 1.87
CA ASP A 127 2.30 -14.83 0.98
C ASP A 127 2.62 -15.23 -0.46
N ASP A 128 1.62 -15.82 -1.13
CA ASP A 128 1.79 -16.37 -2.46
C ASP A 128 1.67 -15.28 -3.54
N ILE A 129 2.64 -15.27 -4.46
CA ILE A 129 2.64 -14.38 -5.62
C ILE A 129 1.59 -14.86 -6.62
N TYR A 130 0.62 -13.99 -6.93
CA TYR A 130 -0.35 -14.20 -7.98
C TYR A 130 0.25 -13.90 -9.36
N VAL A 131 0.08 -14.82 -10.30
CA VAL A 131 0.54 -14.68 -11.68
C VAL A 131 -0.67 -14.58 -12.61
N SER A 132 -0.91 -13.40 -13.18
CA SER A 132 -2.04 -13.19 -14.11
C SER A 132 -1.99 -14.17 -15.28
N GLY A 133 -3.12 -14.84 -15.54
CA GLY A 133 -3.23 -15.88 -16.58
C GLY A 133 -2.65 -17.24 -16.20
N SER A 134 -2.17 -17.41 -14.97
CA SER A 134 -1.85 -18.70 -14.36
C SER A 134 -3.02 -19.18 -13.50
N SER A 135 -3.21 -20.50 -13.41
CA SER A 135 -4.14 -21.14 -12.47
C SER A 135 -3.46 -21.54 -11.16
N ASN A 136 -2.26 -21.01 -10.88
CA ASN A 136 -1.51 -21.31 -9.66
C ASN A 136 -0.69 -20.08 -9.21
N PRO A 137 -0.94 -19.55 -7.99
CA PRO A 137 -2.09 -19.88 -7.14
C PRO A 137 -3.40 -19.42 -7.80
N ALA A 138 -4.44 -20.26 -7.74
CA ALA A 138 -5.79 -19.87 -8.15
C ALA A 138 -6.47 -19.11 -7.00
N LEU A 139 -7.11 -17.98 -7.30
CA LEU A 139 -7.93 -17.26 -6.33
C LEU A 139 -9.37 -17.75 -6.42
N VAL A 140 -9.69 -18.83 -5.71
CA VAL A 140 -11.04 -19.39 -5.65
C VAL A 140 -11.71 -18.98 -4.35
N LEU A 141 -12.85 -18.30 -4.44
CA LEU A 141 -13.60 -17.82 -3.28
C LEU A 141 -14.98 -18.48 -3.23
N ALA A 142 -15.31 -19.04 -2.07
CA ALA A 142 -16.68 -19.46 -1.78
C ALA A 142 -17.62 -18.23 -1.68
N PRO A 143 -18.95 -18.43 -1.74
CA PRO A 143 -19.92 -17.36 -1.51
C PRO A 143 -19.64 -16.61 -0.20
N ASP A 144 -19.72 -15.28 -0.25
CA ASP A 144 -19.44 -14.34 0.83
C ASP A 144 -18.00 -14.37 1.38
N GLN A 145 -17.12 -15.21 0.83
CA GLN A 145 -15.71 -15.25 1.21
C GLN A 145 -14.99 -13.99 0.71
N GLN A 146 -14.06 -13.55 1.54
CA GLN A 146 -13.22 -12.38 1.30
C GLN A 146 -11.77 -12.83 1.25
N GLN A 147 -10.97 -12.17 0.42
CA GLN A 147 -9.52 -12.36 0.34
C GLN A 147 -8.83 -11.01 0.27
N VAL A 148 -7.78 -10.84 1.09
CA VAL A 148 -6.87 -9.69 1.00
C VAL A 148 -5.83 -9.97 -0.08
N VAL A 149 -5.58 -8.95 -0.91
CA VAL A 149 -4.61 -8.95 -1.99
C VAL A 149 -3.76 -7.69 -1.91
N PHE A 150 -2.47 -7.84 -2.12
CA PHE A 150 -1.52 -6.74 -2.18
C PHE A 150 -1.09 -6.48 -3.62
N VAL A 151 -1.04 -5.20 -4.01
CA VAL A 151 -0.41 -4.76 -5.27
C VAL A 151 0.89 -4.07 -4.94
N ILE A 152 2.00 -4.70 -5.33
CA ILE A 152 3.35 -4.21 -5.06
C ILE A 152 3.85 -3.42 -6.25
N THR A 153 4.31 -2.20 -6.00
CA THR A 153 4.78 -1.29 -7.05
C THR A 153 6.10 -0.62 -6.72
N ALA A 154 6.84 -0.21 -7.75
CA ALA A 154 8.02 0.62 -7.66
C ALA A 154 7.75 2.04 -8.15
N THR A 155 8.27 3.03 -7.43
CA THR A 155 8.15 4.45 -7.75
C THR A 155 9.34 4.90 -8.60
N PRO A 156 9.13 5.56 -9.75
CA PRO A 156 10.22 6.08 -10.57
C PRO A 156 11.13 7.04 -9.79
N ALA A 157 12.43 7.05 -10.09
CA ALA A 157 13.39 7.92 -9.39
C ALA A 157 13.22 9.42 -9.73
N GLY A 158 12.56 9.75 -10.83
CA GLY A 158 12.39 11.12 -11.33
C GLY A 158 11.17 11.87 -10.80
N VAL A 159 10.39 11.28 -9.88
CA VAL A 159 9.18 11.92 -9.33
C VAL A 159 9.54 12.99 -8.30
N SER A 160 8.72 14.03 -8.22
CA SER A 160 8.88 15.16 -7.31
C SER A 160 7.99 15.02 -6.08
N ASN A 161 8.33 15.78 -5.04
CA ASN A 161 7.52 15.86 -3.83
C ASN A 161 6.06 16.25 -4.15
N ALA A 162 5.11 15.62 -3.46
CA ALA A 162 3.67 15.79 -3.62
C ALA A 162 3.10 15.28 -4.95
N ASN A 163 3.91 14.66 -5.83
CA ASN A 163 3.33 13.91 -6.94
C ASN A 163 2.51 12.73 -6.42
N ARG A 164 1.40 12.43 -7.09
CA ARG A 164 0.47 11.37 -6.74
C ARG A 164 0.23 10.44 -7.91
N ALA A 165 0.06 9.15 -7.65
CA ALA A 165 -0.26 8.13 -8.66
C ALA A 165 -1.46 7.30 -8.24
N SER A 166 -2.22 6.81 -9.21
CA SER A 166 -3.34 5.87 -9.00
C SER A 166 -2.90 4.44 -9.31
N VAL A 167 -3.29 3.49 -8.46
CA VAL A 167 -3.13 2.07 -8.74
C VAL A 167 -4.47 1.39 -8.60
N GLY A 168 -4.96 0.88 -9.72
CA GLY A 168 -6.20 0.11 -9.78
C GLY A 168 -5.95 -1.38 -9.64
N LEU A 169 -6.88 -2.08 -9.00
CA LEU A 169 -6.97 -3.53 -9.06
C LEU A 169 -8.35 -3.90 -9.59
N THR A 170 -8.37 -4.73 -10.64
CA THR A 170 -9.59 -5.34 -11.17
C THR A 170 -9.60 -6.82 -10.82
N ALA A 171 -10.72 -7.30 -10.28
CA ALA A 171 -11.04 -8.72 -10.17
C ALA A 171 -12.20 -9.05 -11.12
N ALA A 172 -12.06 -10.13 -11.88
CA ALA A 172 -13.08 -10.57 -12.84
C ALA A 172 -13.30 -12.08 -12.71
N ALA A 173 -14.57 -12.50 -12.65
CA ALA A 173 -14.96 -13.91 -12.64
C ALA A 173 -14.36 -14.63 -13.87
N LEU A 174 -13.67 -15.74 -13.65
CA LEU A 174 -13.04 -16.52 -14.71
C LEU A 174 -14.08 -17.21 -15.59
N THR A 175 -15.23 -17.56 -15.03
CA THR A 175 -16.38 -18.10 -15.78
C THR A 175 -16.85 -17.14 -16.88
N GLY A 176 -16.79 -15.83 -16.61
CA GLY A 176 -17.01 -14.78 -17.60
C GLY A 176 -17.63 -13.51 -17.03
N THR A 177 -17.47 -12.41 -17.76
CA THR A 177 -18.00 -11.08 -17.43
C THR A 177 -18.97 -10.59 -18.51
N GLY A 178 -19.78 -9.58 -18.19
CA GLY A 178 -20.68 -9.00 -19.17
C GLY A 178 -21.76 -8.10 -18.60
N ALA A 179 -22.80 -7.84 -19.39
CA ALA A 179 -23.97 -7.12 -18.89
C ALA A 179 -24.73 -7.97 -17.85
N PRO A 180 -25.31 -7.38 -16.80
CA PRO A 180 -26.14 -8.11 -15.84
C PRO A 180 -27.23 -8.95 -16.53
N GLY A 181 -27.36 -10.20 -16.10
CA GLY A 181 -28.26 -11.20 -16.69
C GLY A 181 -27.68 -11.98 -17.89
N THR A 182 -26.46 -11.67 -18.34
CA THR A 182 -25.74 -12.52 -19.31
C THR A 182 -25.59 -13.92 -18.74
N SER A 183 -25.89 -14.94 -19.53
CA SER A 183 -25.89 -16.33 -19.07
C SER A 183 -24.89 -17.17 -19.86
N PHE A 184 -24.07 -17.94 -19.13
CA PHE A 184 -23.14 -18.94 -19.64
C PHE A 184 -23.71 -20.34 -19.37
N ALA A 185 -24.19 -20.98 -20.44
CA ALA A 185 -24.94 -22.22 -20.33
C ALA A 185 -24.08 -23.38 -19.78
N GLY A 186 -24.56 -24.04 -18.72
CA GLY A 186 -23.90 -25.20 -18.11
C GLY A 186 -22.55 -24.90 -17.42
N ALA A 187 -22.16 -23.62 -17.31
CA ALA A 187 -20.90 -23.20 -16.72
C ALA A 187 -21.00 -22.99 -15.20
N GLY A 188 -22.21 -22.98 -14.64
CA GLY A 188 -22.42 -22.74 -13.22
C GLY A 188 -22.07 -23.95 -12.36
N GLN A 189 -21.66 -23.68 -11.12
CA GLN A 189 -21.43 -24.71 -10.11
C GLN A 189 -22.64 -25.66 -10.00
N GLY A 190 -22.37 -26.96 -10.03
CA GLY A 190 -23.42 -27.98 -9.98
C GLY A 190 -24.18 -28.22 -11.29
N GLY A 191 -23.70 -27.65 -12.41
CA GLY A 191 -24.17 -27.94 -13.76
C GLY A 191 -25.34 -27.08 -14.23
N GLY A 192 -25.72 -26.04 -13.47
CA GLY A 192 -26.63 -24.98 -13.91
C GLY A 192 -25.93 -23.99 -14.86
N ASN A 193 -26.61 -22.92 -15.22
CA ASN A 193 -25.97 -21.80 -15.89
C ASN A 193 -25.21 -20.94 -14.88
N ALA A 194 -24.19 -20.23 -15.34
CA ALA A 194 -23.65 -19.09 -14.61
C ALA A 194 -24.26 -17.80 -15.17
N VAL A 195 -24.68 -16.89 -14.32
CA VAL A 195 -25.41 -15.68 -14.67
C VAL A 195 -24.68 -14.48 -14.08
N VAL A 196 -24.36 -13.52 -14.94
CA VAL A 196 -23.68 -12.29 -14.55
C VAL A 196 -24.57 -11.45 -13.65
N GLY A 197 -24.07 -11.12 -12.47
CA GLY A 197 -24.70 -10.28 -11.47
C GLY A 197 -24.63 -8.79 -11.80
N THR A 198 -24.88 -7.97 -10.78
CA THR A 198 -25.05 -6.52 -10.97
C THR A 198 -23.75 -5.76 -11.22
N THR A 199 -22.64 -6.31 -10.74
CA THR A 199 -21.30 -5.77 -10.95
C THR A 199 -20.78 -5.97 -12.37
N GLY A 200 -21.43 -6.83 -13.17
CA GLY A 200 -20.89 -7.28 -14.45
C GLY A 200 -19.99 -8.51 -14.33
N ALA A 201 -19.91 -9.08 -13.11
CA ALA A 201 -18.97 -10.12 -12.69
C ALA A 201 -17.50 -9.68 -12.72
N ASP A 202 -17.26 -8.38 -12.81
CA ASP A 202 -15.98 -7.73 -12.56
C ASP A 202 -16.15 -6.50 -11.68
N SER A 203 -15.11 -6.14 -10.96
CA SER A 203 -15.09 -4.94 -10.12
C SER A 203 -13.70 -4.39 -10.05
N THR A 204 -13.60 -3.06 -9.97
CA THR A 204 -12.33 -2.34 -9.88
C THR A 204 -12.43 -1.30 -8.80
N ASP A 205 -11.38 -1.20 -8.00
CA ASP A 205 -11.17 -0.04 -7.13
C ASP A 205 -9.74 0.47 -7.23
N ASN A 206 -9.51 1.69 -6.75
CA ASN A 206 -8.22 2.38 -6.85
C ASN A 206 -7.67 2.74 -5.47
N GLY A 207 -6.42 2.35 -5.25
CA GLY A 207 -5.54 2.93 -4.24
C GLY A 207 -4.71 4.07 -4.83
N PHE A 208 -4.00 4.79 -3.97
CA PHE A 208 -3.17 5.90 -4.40
C PHE A 208 -1.82 5.93 -3.68
N LEU A 209 -0.79 6.33 -4.42
CA LEU A 209 0.54 6.64 -3.89
C LEU A 209 0.73 8.14 -3.79
N ALA A 210 1.35 8.63 -2.72
CA ALA A 210 1.78 10.02 -2.59
C ALA A 210 3.29 10.10 -2.31
N VAL A 211 4.01 10.86 -3.13
CA VAL A 211 5.45 11.05 -2.98
C VAL A 211 5.74 12.03 -1.85
N GLN A 212 6.45 11.54 -0.84
CA GLN A 212 7.11 12.37 0.16
C GLN A 212 8.62 12.31 -0.06
N ALA A 213 9.18 13.45 -0.47
CA ALA A 213 10.61 13.61 -0.67
C ALA A 213 11.11 14.82 0.14
N ALA A 214 12.37 14.77 0.53
CA ALA A 214 13.06 15.93 1.07
C ALA A 214 14.25 16.30 0.18
N SER A 215 14.53 17.60 0.06
CA SER A 215 15.69 18.13 -0.64
C SER A 215 16.43 19.12 0.24
N VAL A 216 17.72 19.35 -0.03
CA VAL A 216 18.54 20.33 0.70
C VAL A 216 19.06 21.39 -0.27
N SER A 217 19.02 22.64 0.19
CA SER A 217 19.75 23.75 -0.41
C SER A 217 20.76 24.29 0.60
N LEU A 218 21.93 24.72 0.12
CA LEU A 218 22.98 25.29 0.97
C LEU A 218 23.17 26.77 0.63
N LEU A 219 23.16 27.62 1.66
CA LEU A 219 23.56 29.02 1.56
C LEU A 219 24.85 29.22 2.36
N LYS A 220 25.93 29.61 1.68
CA LYS A 220 27.21 29.93 2.32
C LYS A 220 27.42 31.44 2.38
N SER A 221 27.76 31.93 3.55
CA SER A 221 28.11 33.34 3.80
C SER A 221 29.38 33.43 4.64
N ALA A 222 29.95 34.63 4.73
CA ALA A 222 31.15 34.88 5.52
C ALA A 222 31.14 36.27 6.17
N THR A 223 31.74 36.37 7.34
CA THR A 223 32.09 37.64 7.99
C THR A 223 33.60 37.71 8.17
N ILE A 224 34.16 38.92 8.13
CA ILE A 224 35.61 39.14 8.21
C ILE A 224 35.88 40.09 9.38
N VAL A 225 36.85 39.74 10.20
CA VAL A 225 37.44 40.61 11.23
C VAL A 225 38.92 40.75 10.93
N ASP A 226 39.35 41.93 10.52
CA ASP A 226 40.77 42.23 10.29
C ASP A 226 41.51 42.60 11.60
N PRO A 227 42.85 42.60 11.62
CA PRO A 227 43.63 42.94 12.82
C PRO A 227 43.37 44.35 13.39
N PHE A 228 42.71 45.21 12.63
CA PHE A 228 42.36 46.58 13.00
C PHE A 228 40.87 46.71 13.40
N ASN A 229 40.18 45.59 13.65
CA ASN A 229 38.74 45.50 13.92
C ASN A 229 37.84 46.03 12.78
N GLY A 230 38.36 46.04 11.55
CA GLY A 230 37.60 46.27 10.34
C GLY A 230 37.12 44.97 9.69
N ASN A 231 36.65 45.05 8.44
CA ASN A 231 36.09 43.95 7.67
C ASN A 231 36.86 43.67 6.36
N ARG A 232 38.14 44.06 6.29
CA ARG A 232 38.94 43.92 5.07
C ARG A 232 39.63 42.56 4.99
N PRO A 233 39.65 41.89 3.82
CA PRO A 233 40.39 40.63 3.64
C PRO A 233 41.90 40.90 3.48
N VAL A 234 42.58 41.22 4.58
CA VAL A 234 44.03 41.47 4.65
C VAL A 234 44.74 40.34 5.41
N PRO A 235 46.07 40.17 5.26
CA PRO A 235 46.84 39.28 6.12
C PRO A 235 46.58 39.53 7.60
N GLY A 236 46.40 38.45 8.35
CA GLY A 236 45.97 38.45 9.75
C GLY A 236 44.44 38.48 9.96
N ALA A 237 43.62 38.67 8.92
CA ALA A 237 42.17 38.71 9.07
C ALA A 237 41.59 37.30 9.31
N VAL A 238 40.60 37.23 10.22
CA VAL A 238 39.84 36.02 10.50
C VAL A 238 38.53 36.06 9.73
N VAL A 239 38.30 35.04 8.91
CA VAL A 239 37.05 34.84 8.18
C VAL A 239 36.24 33.78 8.91
N THR A 240 35.02 34.13 9.33
CA THR A 240 34.05 33.17 9.87
C THR A 240 33.07 32.80 8.76
N TYR A 241 33.09 31.55 8.31
CA TYR A 241 32.12 31.02 7.37
C TYR A 241 30.87 30.53 8.09
N SER A 242 29.70 30.72 7.46
CA SER A 242 28.42 30.16 7.90
C SER A 242 27.77 29.45 6.73
N ILE A 243 27.40 28.18 6.92
CA ILE A 243 26.69 27.34 5.95
C ILE A 243 25.33 27.02 6.55
N VAL A 244 24.27 27.54 5.93
CA VAL A 244 22.89 27.22 6.30
C VAL A 244 22.38 26.20 5.30
N ALA A 245 22.10 24.98 5.77
CA ALA A 245 21.41 23.96 5.03
C ALA A 245 19.90 24.07 5.30
N THR A 246 19.10 24.32 4.27
CA THR A 246 17.64 24.39 4.37
C THR A 246 17.04 23.15 3.74
N VAL A 247 16.29 22.37 4.53
CA VAL A 247 15.60 21.17 4.07
C VAL A 247 14.15 21.51 3.71
N SER A 248 13.73 21.16 2.51
CA SER A 248 12.39 21.42 1.96
C SER A 248 11.72 20.13 1.47
N GLY A 249 10.42 20.20 1.14
CA GLY A 249 9.58 19.04 0.79
C GLY A 249 8.65 18.64 1.93
N SER A 250 8.19 17.39 1.96
CA SER A 250 7.39 16.84 3.07
C SER A 250 8.03 15.63 3.77
N GLY A 251 9.18 15.13 3.27
CA GLY A 251 9.93 14.04 3.89
C GLY A 251 10.97 14.48 4.92
N ALA A 252 11.96 13.61 5.18
CA ALA A 252 13.15 13.92 5.97
C ALA A 252 14.42 13.47 5.24
N LEU A 253 15.51 14.21 5.41
CA LEU A 253 16.84 13.74 5.03
C LEU A 253 17.42 12.89 6.15
N ASN A 254 17.91 11.71 5.80
CA ASN A 254 18.60 10.82 6.73
C ASN A 254 20.11 11.06 6.65
N ASN A 255 20.77 11.14 7.80
CA ASN A 255 22.23 11.26 7.91
C ASN A 255 22.82 12.41 7.07
N LEU A 256 22.24 13.61 7.14
CA LEU A 256 22.78 14.78 6.45
C LEU A 256 24.21 15.08 6.95
N VAL A 257 25.16 15.17 6.03
CA VAL A 257 26.54 15.57 6.31
C VAL A 257 26.88 16.81 5.49
N ILE A 258 27.38 17.85 6.16
CA ILE A 258 27.84 19.10 5.53
C ILE A 258 29.37 19.07 5.52
N THR A 259 29.96 19.13 4.33
CA THR A 259 31.43 19.18 4.17
C THR A 259 31.84 20.45 3.45
N ASP A 260 32.95 21.05 3.88
CA ASP A 260 33.47 22.26 3.25
C ASP A 260 35.02 22.26 3.21
N PRO A 261 35.64 22.37 2.02
CA PRO A 261 37.09 22.45 1.91
C PRO A 261 37.63 23.80 2.43
N ILE A 262 38.77 23.76 3.10
CA ILE A 262 39.46 24.98 3.52
C ILE A 262 39.98 25.71 2.27
N PRO A 263 39.61 26.99 2.04
CA PRO A 263 40.06 27.72 0.85
C PRO A 263 41.58 27.88 0.78
N ALA A 264 42.14 27.74 -0.42
CA ALA A 264 43.56 28.01 -0.66
C ALA A 264 43.92 29.45 -0.25
N GLY A 265 45.13 29.63 0.31
CA GLY A 265 45.57 30.93 0.84
C GLY A 265 44.97 31.29 2.20
N THR A 266 44.31 30.34 2.89
CA THR A 266 43.85 30.49 4.27
C THR A 266 44.35 29.33 5.14
N GLN A 267 44.35 29.51 6.44
CA GLN A 267 44.67 28.48 7.43
C GLN A 267 43.47 28.25 8.34
N TYR A 268 43.05 27.00 8.50
CA TYR A 268 41.97 26.65 9.42
C TYR A 268 42.30 27.03 10.88
N GLN A 269 41.34 27.61 11.60
CA GLN A 269 41.48 27.84 13.05
C GLN A 269 40.91 26.64 13.81
N ALA A 270 41.76 25.95 14.56
CA ALA A 270 41.38 24.76 15.33
C ALA A 270 40.29 25.05 16.37
N GLY A 271 39.37 24.10 16.57
CA GLY A 271 38.26 24.18 17.52
C GLY A 271 37.20 25.22 17.14
N SER A 272 37.14 25.61 15.86
CA SER A 272 36.22 26.66 15.40
C SER A 272 34.90 26.14 14.84
N ILE A 273 34.74 24.81 14.69
CA ILE A 273 33.50 24.22 14.17
C ILE A 273 32.37 24.40 15.19
N THR A 274 31.21 24.81 14.70
CA THR A 274 29.96 24.76 15.47
C THR A 274 28.82 24.19 14.62
N LEU A 275 27.84 23.58 15.28
CA LEU A 275 26.54 23.21 14.73
C LEU A 275 25.46 23.83 15.61
N GLU A 276 24.55 24.62 15.04
CA GLU A 276 23.53 25.36 15.78
C GLU A 276 24.12 26.19 16.95
N ALA A 277 25.27 26.80 16.70
CA ALA A 277 26.09 27.53 17.69
C ALA A 277 26.67 26.69 18.85
N GLY A 278 26.38 25.39 18.91
CA GLY A 278 27.07 24.44 19.80
C GLY A 278 28.47 24.14 19.27
N ALA A 279 29.49 24.27 20.12
CA ALA A 279 30.86 23.92 19.75
C ALA A 279 30.99 22.41 19.51
N LEU A 280 31.74 22.05 18.47
CA LEU A 280 32.13 20.68 18.17
C LEU A 280 33.66 20.59 18.23
N THR A 281 34.17 19.38 18.43
CA THR A 281 35.59 19.09 18.32
C THR A 281 36.01 18.91 16.86
N ASP A 282 37.31 19.02 16.63
CA ASP A 282 37.92 18.76 15.32
C ASP A 282 38.26 17.27 15.12
N ALA A 283 38.19 16.48 16.19
CA ALA A 283 38.60 15.08 16.18
C ALA A 283 37.55 14.20 15.51
N THR A 284 37.92 12.99 15.11
CA THR A 284 36.91 11.96 14.82
C THR A 284 36.52 11.32 16.14
N ASP A 285 35.48 11.84 16.80
CA ASP A 285 35.03 11.33 18.09
C ASP A 285 33.51 11.12 18.16
N ALA A 286 32.91 11.24 19.35
CA ALA A 286 31.50 10.98 19.57
C ALA A 286 30.60 12.17 19.19
N ASP A 287 31.15 13.36 18.97
CA ASP A 287 30.38 14.49 18.47
C ASP A 287 30.26 14.49 16.93
N ALA A 288 29.54 15.48 16.40
CA ALA A 288 29.19 15.53 14.98
C ALA A 288 30.31 16.11 14.10
N GLY A 289 31.33 16.73 14.67
CA GLY A 289 32.33 17.56 13.99
C GLY A 289 33.59 16.78 13.63
N ASN A 290 34.27 17.22 12.59
CA ASN A 290 35.57 16.70 12.22
C ASN A 290 36.33 17.68 11.33
N TYR A 291 37.65 17.78 11.52
CA TYR A 291 38.57 18.39 10.57
C TYR A 291 39.71 17.42 10.24
N ASN A 292 39.90 17.12 8.96
CA ASN A 292 40.88 16.13 8.50
C ASN A 292 42.19 16.73 7.98
N GLY A 293 42.44 18.03 8.22
CA GLY A 293 43.59 18.75 7.68
C GLY A 293 43.36 19.47 6.35
N THR A 294 42.24 19.21 5.67
CA THR A 294 41.90 19.85 4.37
C THR A 294 40.47 20.33 4.24
N ARG A 295 39.54 19.75 5.01
CA ARG A 295 38.11 20.12 5.02
C ARG A 295 37.49 19.89 6.39
N ILE A 296 36.44 20.65 6.68
CA ILE A 296 35.52 20.35 7.78
C ILE A 296 34.46 19.35 7.30
N SER A 297 33.94 18.55 8.22
CA SER A 297 32.81 17.65 8.03
C SER A 297 31.93 17.69 9.27
N VAL A 298 30.63 17.92 9.10
CA VAL A 298 29.67 17.98 10.20
C VAL A 298 28.48 17.08 9.91
N ALA A 299 28.30 16.04 10.73
CA ALA A 299 27.15 15.14 10.69
C ALA A 299 25.93 15.83 11.33
N ALA A 300 25.13 16.50 10.53
CA ALA A 300 23.93 17.22 10.97
C ALA A 300 22.73 16.30 11.29
N GLY A 301 22.90 14.98 11.09
CA GLY A 301 21.96 13.94 11.49
C GLY A 301 20.71 13.88 10.60
N ASN A 302 19.62 13.34 11.15
CA ASN A 302 18.33 13.32 10.46
C ASN A 302 17.67 14.69 10.56
N VAL A 303 17.16 15.20 9.44
CA VAL A 303 16.60 16.56 9.33
C VAL A 303 15.26 16.49 8.60
N PRO A 304 14.13 16.64 9.31
CA PRO A 304 12.82 16.78 8.70
C PRO A 304 12.75 18.03 7.80
N ALA A 305 11.90 17.98 6.78
CA ALA A 305 11.60 19.15 5.96
C ALA A 305 11.04 20.29 6.80
N GLY A 306 11.33 21.52 6.37
CA GLY A 306 11.01 22.75 7.09
C GLY A 306 12.05 23.16 8.14
N GLN A 307 13.07 22.33 8.39
CA GLN A 307 14.16 22.67 9.30
C GLN A 307 15.42 23.15 8.57
N THR A 308 16.26 23.87 9.31
CA THR A 308 17.59 24.28 8.88
C THR A 308 18.67 23.66 9.75
N ARG A 309 19.88 23.50 9.19
CA ARG A 309 21.11 23.19 9.94
C ARG A 309 22.17 24.24 9.65
N THR A 310 22.68 24.91 10.67
CA THR A 310 23.70 25.95 10.54
C THR A 310 25.04 25.46 11.06
N VAL A 311 26.03 25.41 10.16
CA VAL A 311 27.42 25.08 10.48
C VAL A 311 28.28 26.32 10.34
N THR A 312 29.15 26.60 11.31
CA THR A 312 30.16 27.66 11.17
C THR A 312 31.56 27.15 11.45
N PHE A 313 32.56 27.78 10.84
CA PHE A 313 33.98 27.53 11.10
C PHE A 313 34.82 28.76 10.73
N LYS A 314 36.05 28.83 11.22
CA LYS A 314 36.94 29.98 11.01
C LYS A 314 38.20 29.60 10.25
N VAL A 315 38.68 30.54 9.43
CA VAL A 315 40.00 30.50 8.81
C VAL A 315 40.72 31.83 9.01
N LEU A 316 42.05 31.78 9.01
CA LEU A 316 42.95 32.93 9.05
C LEU A 316 43.52 33.17 7.64
N ILE A 317 43.57 34.42 7.19
CA ILE A 317 44.40 34.83 6.06
C ILE A 317 45.83 35.03 6.62
N PRO A 318 46.82 34.21 6.26
CA PRO A 318 48.17 34.29 6.82
C PRO A 318 48.95 35.51 6.34
#